data_AF-N0D522-F1
#
_entry.id   AF-N0D522-F1
#
_cell.length_a   1.000
_cell.length_b   1.000
_cell.length_c   1.000
_cell.angle_alpha   90.00
_cell.angle_beta   90.00
_cell.angle_gamma   90.00
#
_symmetry.space_group_name_H-M   'P 1'
#
loop_
_entity.id
_entity.type
_entity.pdbx_description
1 polymer ?
#
loop_
_entity_poly.entity_id
_entity_poly.type
_entity_poly.pdbx_seq_one_letter_code
_entity_poly.pdbx_strand_id
1 'polypeptide(L)'
;MRAFHRGYDPDKGRRGPEIRRLHIMRETGQFAGRQGLCGSAGWAHRTTTAVVIDPMPAEPPPGLEWCPACVGRAAENAGQLRWMAAALAAL
;
A
#
# COMPACT_ATOMS: atom_id res chain seq x y z
N MET A 1 -11.42 3.21 1.76
CA MET A 1 -10.40 2.29 1.17
C MET A 1 -9.84 1.44 2.29
N ARG A 2 -9.35 0.24 2.00
CA ARG A 2 -8.62 -0.60 2.96
C ARG A 2 -7.12 -0.47 2.73
N ALA A 3 -6.33 -0.79 3.75
CA ALA A 3 -4.89 -0.95 3.62
C ALA A 3 -4.45 -2.32 4.15
N PHE A 4 -3.24 -2.75 3.79
CA PHE A 4 -2.64 -3.93 4.38
C PHE A 4 -1.14 -3.80 4.45
N HIS A 5 -0.54 -4.50 5.41
CA HIS A 5 0.90 -4.73 5.44
C HIS A 5 1.15 -6.23 5.60
N ARG A 6 2.36 -6.66 5.23
CA ARG A 6 2.77 -8.05 5.42
C ARG A 6 3.67 -8.13 6.64
N GLY A 7 3.37 -9.05 7.54
CA GLY A 7 4.21 -9.36 8.70
C GLY A 7 5.37 -10.29 8.36
N TYR A 8 6.32 -10.35 9.29
CA TYR A 8 7.51 -11.22 9.40
C TYR A 8 7.47 -12.53 8.60
N ASP A 9 8.52 -12.77 7.80
CA ASP A 9 8.86 -14.08 7.22
C ASP A 9 9.78 -14.83 8.20
N PRO A 10 9.30 -15.86 8.91
CA PRO A 10 10.09 -16.60 9.89
C PRO A 10 11.21 -17.43 9.27
N ASP A 11 11.09 -17.84 8.00
CA ASP A 11 12.06 -18.71 7.33
C ASP A 11 13.29 -17.92 6.84
N LYS A 12 13.13 -16.62 6.56
CA LYS A 12 14.21 -15.78 6.04
C LYS A 12 14.96 -14.97 7.09
N GLY A 13 14.54 -15.00 8.36
CA GLY A 13 15.21 -14.33 9.48
C GLY A 13 15.46 -12.83 9.30
N ARG A 14 14.86 -12.20 8.27
CA ARG A 14 15.18 -10.83 7.83
C ARG A 14 13.90 -10.01 7.78
N ARG A 15 13.91 -8.88 8.49
CA ARG A 15 12.99 -7.77 8.23
C ARG A 15 13.41 -7.08 6.93
N GLY A 16 12.99 -7.62 5.78
CA GLY A 16 13.19 -6.93 4.50
C GLY A 16 12.51 -5.55 4.50
N PRO A 17 13.03 -4.54 3.79
CA PRO A 17 12.42 -3.20 3.71
C PRO A 17 10.97 -3.22 3.17
N GLU A 18 10.60 -4.27 2.43
CA GLU A 18 9.22 -4.51 1.95
C GLU A 18 8.22 -4.83 3.08
N ILE A 19 8.71 -5.23 4.26
CA ILE A 19 7.90 -5.58 5.45
C ILE A 19 7.49 -4.31 6.22
N ARG A 20 8.09 -3.15 5.92
CA ARG A 20 7.71 -1.86 6.51
C ARG A 20 6.74 -1.05 5.66
N ARG A 21 6.21 -1.62 4.56
CA ARG A 21 5.30 -0.88 3.68
C ARG A 21 3.84 -1.18 4.00
N LEU A 22 3.06 -0.11 4.14
CA LEU A 22 1.61 -0.14 4.18
C LEU A 22 1.08 0.10 2.76
N HIS A 23 0.39 -0.89 2.21
CA HIS A 23 -0.16 -0.89 0.87
C HIS A 23 -1.63 -0.50 0.89
N ILE A 24 -2.07 0.30 -0.08
CA ILE A 24 -3.49 0.63 -0.27
C ILE A 24 -4.13 -0.48 -1.10
N MET A 25 -5.20 -1.08 -0.58
CA MET A 25 -5.91 -2.17 -1.25
C MET A 25 -6.58 -1.67 -2.53
N ARG A 26 -6.47 -2.45 -3.60
CA ARG A 26 -7.26 -2.28 -4.81
C ARG A 26 -8.69 -2.72 -4.51
N GLU A 27 -9.65 -1.81 -4.68
CA GLU A 27 -11.07 -2.08 -4.39
C GLU A 27 -11.89 -2.44 -5.64
N THR A 28 -11.32 -2.28 -6.84
CA THR A 28 -12.04 -2.46 -8.11
C THR A 28 -11.19 -3.20 -9.15
N GLY A 29 -11.88 -3.83 -10.11
CA GLY A 29 -11.26 -4.56 -11.21
C GLY A 29 -10.67 -5.92 -10.81
N GLN A 30 -9.78 -6.44 -11.64
CA GLN A 30 -9.14 -7.74 -11.40
C GLN A 30 -8.33 -7.71 -10.09
N PHE A 31 -8.47 -8.74 -9.27
CA PHE A 31 -7.83 -8.86 -7.95
C PHE A 31 -8.25 -7.81 -6.91
N ALA A 32 -9.44 -7.21 -7.05
CA ALA A 32 -10.05 -6.40 -6.02
C ALA A 32 -10.12 -7.13 -4.66
N GLY A 33 -9.79 -6.43 -3.58
CA GLY A 33 -9.70 -6.96 -2.22
C GLY A 33 -8.55 -7.96 -1.99
N ARG A 34 -7.75 -8.25 -3.02
CA ARG A 34 -6.69 -9.26 -2.98
C ARG A 34 -5.32 -8.68 -3.28
N GLN A 35 -5.20 -7.44 -3.75
CA GLN A 35 -3.92 -6.87 -4.17
C GLN A 35 -3.87 -5.39 -3.79
N GLY A 36 -2.68 -4.86 -3.55
CA GLY A 36 -2.46 -3.43 -3.45
C GLY A 36 -2.53 -2.74 -4.81
N LEU A 37 -2.74 -1.43 -4.81
CA LEU A 37 -2.70 -0.62 -6.05
C LEU A 37 -1.38 -0.78 -6.80
N CYS A 38 -0.27 -1.02 -6.10
CA CYS A 38 1.06 -1.25 -6.69
C CYS A 38 1.28 -2.66 -7.26
N GLY A 39 0.32 -3.58 -7.10
CA GLY A 39 0.47 -4.96 -7.56
C GLY A 39 0.95 -5.95 -6.47
N SER A 40 1.33 -5.47 -5.28
CA SER A 40 1.71 -6.34 -4.17
C SER A 40 0.52 -7.18 -3.73
N ALA A 41 0.71 -8.49 -3.57
CA ALA A 41 -0.36 -9.37 -3.16
C ALA A 41 -0.86 -9.05 -1.73
N GLY A 42 -2.16 -9.15 -1.50
CA GLY A 42 -2.84 -8.90 -0.22
C GLY A 42 -3.32 -10.17 0.48
N TRP A 43 -2.93 -11.36 -0.01
CA TRP A 43 -3.26 -12.66 0.62
C TRP A 43 -2.06 -13.26 1.36
N ALA A 44 -2.35 -14.16 2.30
CA ALA A 44 -1.34 -14.93 3.01
C ALA A 44 -0.54 -15.82 2.05
N HIS A 45 0.78 -15.77 2.16
CA HIS A 45 1.69 -16.74 1.55
C HIS A 45 2.28 -17.61 2.68
N ARG A 46 2.84 -18.78 2.35
CA ARG A 46 3.30 -19.80 3.32
C ARG A 46 4.03 -19.26 4.56
N THR A 47 4.77 -18.16 4.40
CA THR A 47 5.60 -17.53 5.44
C THR A 47 5.15 -16.14 5.87
N THR A 48 4.11 -15.56 5.26
CA THR A 48 3.70 -14.17 5.54
C THR A 48 2.19 -14.06 5.59
N THR A 49 1.64 -13.58 6.70
CA THR A 49 0.22 -13.20 6.78
C THR A 49 0.06 -11.72 6.46
N ALA A 50 -0.86 -11.39 5.55
CA ALA A 50 -1.27 -10.02 5.31
C ALA A 50 -2.24 -9.59 6.41
N VAL A 51 -1.92 -8.48 7.09
CA VAL A 51 -2.80 -7.85 8.07
C VAL A 51 -3.57 -6.75 7.33
N VAL A 52 -4.87 -6.93 7.19
CA VAL A 52 -5.76 -5.92 6.58
C VAL A 52 -6.26 -4.97 7.65
N ILE A 53 -6.22 -3.68 7.36
CA ILE A 53 -6.70 -2.58 8.19
C ILE A 53 -7.87 -1.92 7.44
N ASP A 54 -9.05 -1.94 8.06
CA ASP A 54 -10.29 -1.41 7.52
C ASP A 54 -11.04 -0.63 8.62
N PRO A 55 -11.28 0.69 8.46
CA PRO A 55 -10.88 1.53 7.33
C PRO A 55 -9.37 1.76 7.26
N MET A 56 -8.87 2.14 6.08
CA MET A 56 -7.50 2.63 5.91
C MET A 56 -7.24 3.80 6.89
N PRO A 57 -6.16 3.75 7.69
CA PRO A 57 -5.84 4.82 8.62
C PRO A 57 -5.33 6.05 7.88
N ALA A 58 -5.46 7.23 8.50
CA ALA A 58 -4.93 8.49 7.94
C ALA A 58 -3.38 8.48 7.87
N GLU A 59 -2.73 7.83 8.82
CA GLU A 59 -1.28 7.71 8.92
C GLU A 59 -0.86 6.23 9.05
N PRO A 60 0.35 5.85 8.61
CA PRO A 60 0.85 4.51 8.82
C PRO A 60 0.99 4.19 10.32
N PRO A 61 0.62 2.97 10.77
CA PRO A 61 0.95 2.53 12.13
C PRO A 61 2.46 2.60 12.42
N PRO A 62 2.87 2.72 13.70
CA PRO A 62 4.28 2.82 14.07
C PRO A 62 5.16 1.73 13.44
N GLY A 63 6.28 2.15 12.85
CA GLY A 63 7.23 1.25 12.18
C GLY A 63 6.85 0.85 10.75
N LEU A 64 5.73 1.35 10.24
CA LEU A 64 5.34 1.25 8.84
C LEU A 64 5.45 2.61 8.15
N GLU A 65 5.61 2.56 6.84
CA GLU A 65 5.58 3.71 5.94
C GLU A 65 4.61 3.40 4.81
N TRP A 66 3.96 4.42 4.26
CA TRP A 66 3.16 4.22 3.05
C TRP A 66 4.01 3.66 1.91
N CYS A 67 3.42 2.77 1.10
CA CYS A 67 3.98 2.40 -0.19
C CYS A 67 3.85 3.58 -1.17
N PRO A 68 4.96 4.19 -1.65
CA PRO A 68 4.89 5.37 -2.50
C PRO A 68 4.09 5.14 -3.80
N ALA A 69 4.25 3.95 -4.40
CA ALA A 69 3.51 3.58 -5.60
C ALA A 69 1.99 3.44 -5.36
N CYS A 70 1.58 2.97 -4.17
CA CYS A 70 0.16 2.93 -3.82
C CYS A 70 -0.39 4.35 -3.63
N VAL A 71 0.34 5.21 -2.91
CA VAL A 71 -0.06 6.61 -2.68
C VAL A 71 -0.17 7.37 -4.00
N GLY A 72 0.81 7.24 -4.90
CA GLY A 72 0.77 7.89 -6.21
C GLY A 72 -0.45 7.49 -7.02
N ARG A 73 -0.76 6.19 -7.12
CA ARG A 73 -1.96 5.69 -7.82
C ARG A 73 -3.26 6.13 -7.15
N ALA A 74 -3.30 6.17 -5.82
CA ALA A 74 -4.46 6.68 -5.09
C ALA A 74 -4.67 8.17 -5.35
N ALA A 75 -3.59 8.97 -5.35
CA ALA A 75 -3.63 10.39 -5.66
C ALA A 75 -4.06 10.65 -7.12
N GLU A 76 -3.61 9.80 -8.06
CA GLU A 76 -4.05 9.85 -9.46
C GLU A 76 -5.55 9.60 -9.57
N ASN A 77 -6.04 8.52 -8.97
CA ASN A 77 -7.46 8.15 -8.97
C ASN A 77 -8.34 9.22 -8.30
N ALA A 78 -7.81 9.90 -7.27
CA ALA A 78 -8.47 11.02 -6.61
C ALA A 78 -8.34 12.35 -7.38
N GLY A 79 -7.67 12.37 -8.54
CA GLY A 79 -7.45 13.57 -9.36
C GLY A 79 -6.45 14.58 -8.78
N GLN A 80 -5.77 14.24 -7.68
CA GLN A 80 -4.86 15.13 -6.94
C GLN A 80 -3.56 15.40 -7.71
N LEU A 81 -3.09 14.43 -8.49
CA LEU A 81 -1.86 14.60 -9.28
C LEU A 81 -1.98 15.71 -10.33
N ARG A 82 -3.19 15.98 -10.84
CA ARG A 82 -3.39 17.10 -11.79
C ARG A 82 -3.11 18.45 -11.15
N TRP A 83 -3.62 18.67 -9.94
CA TRP A 83 -3.35 19.88 -9.19
C TRP A 83 -1.87 20.01 -8.83
N MET A 84 -1.25 18.91 -8.36
CA MET A 84 0.17 18.91 -8.03
C MET A 84 1.06 19.20 -9.25
N ALA A 85 0.75 18.60 -10.41
CA ALA A 85 1.48 18.86 -11.65
C ALA A 85 1.40 20.33 -12.08
N ALA A 86 0.22 20.95 -11.96
CA ALA A 86 0.05 22.37 -12.24
C ALA A 86 0.88 23.25 -11.29
N ALA A 87 0.91 22.91 -9.98
CA ALA A 87 1.71 23.63 -9.00
C ALA A 87 3.22 23.50 -9.27
N LEU A 88 3.70 22.30 -9.63
CA LEU A 88 5.10 22.05 -9.95
C LEU A 88 5.55 22.75 -11.24
N ALA A 89 4.67 22.87 -12.24
CA ALA A 89 4.97 23.56 -13.49
C ALA A 89 5.09 25.09 -13.34
N ALA A 90 4.66 25.64 -12.20
CA ALA A 90 4.77 27.06 -11.87
C ALA A 90 6.05 27.41 -11.06
N LEU A 91 6.91 26.42 -10.79
CA LEU A 91 8.23 26.58 -10.17
C LEU A 91 9.29 26.90 -11.23
#